data_AF-A0A8H7N102-F1
#
_entry.id   AF-A0A8H7N102-F1
#
_cell.length_a   1.000
_cell.length_b   1.000
_cell.length_c   1.000
_cell.angle_alpha   90.00
_cell.angle_beta   90.00
_cell.angle_gamma   90.00
#
_symmetry.space_group_name_H-M   'P 1'
#
loop_
_entity.id
_entity.type
_entity.pdbx_description
1 polymer ?
#
loop_
_entity_poly.entity_id
_entity_poly.type
_entity_poly.pdbx_seq_one_letter_code
_entity_poly.pdbx_strand_id
1 'polypeptide(L)'
;MYESGDPRRYDVPPSTFPQRRVDYGVWLDPLHYTKVSLPPEDIVPYLGPGANTFAGRLFWFVMEHGHSKCDYPHPDQAMMRKRVLGHAKAMDGIRPPFIKAMVEARIQYKKTGEICHENAAAGESDLATAVCRQVLEEYQAMGRDPTLWLSCRSTETHIRSLVGDGIFDSTDGFSDSGMDPFHHSLLEGIQCRLYDTFVCFGDGPRWTTEIVDEALQEWISSESGTANTFPISDKLDICNS
;
A
#
# COMPACT_ATOMS: atom_id res chain seq x y z
N MET A 1 73.67 37.50 -12.17
CA MET A 1 73.51 38.05 -13.54
C MET A 1 72.41 37.21 -14.15
N TYR A 2 71.17 37.69 -14.08
CA TYR A 2 70.50 38.43 -15.17
C TYR A 2 70.29 37.50 -16.38
N GLU A 3 69.10 36.90 -16.58
CA GLU A 3 67.82 37.52 -17.01
C GLU A 3 67.86 37.97 -18.49
N SER A 4 67.02 37.38 -19.35
CA SER A 4 65.68 37.84 -19.77
C SER A 4 65.74 38.83 -20.95
N GLY A 5 64.89 38.76 -21.99
CA GLY A 5 63.77 37.85 -22.27
C GLY A 5 63.23 38.01 -23.70
N ASP A 6 62.11 37.35 -24.03
CA ASP A 6 61.39 37.45 -25.32
C ASP A 6 60.65 38.80 -25.47
N PRO A 7 60.55 39.33 -26.71
CA PRO A 7 59.29 39.95 -27.11
C PRO A 7 58.86 39.69 -28.57
N ARG A 8 57.82 38.83 -28.74
CA ARG A 8 56.49 39.31 -29.19
C ARG A 8 55.40 38.22 -29.19
N ARG A 9 54.40 38.38 -28.32
CA ARG A 9 53.01 37.92 -28.54
C ARG A 9 52.07 39.13 -28.47
N TYR A 10 50.93 39.02 -29.16
CA TYR A 10 49.97 40.12 -29.30
C TYR A 10 49.11 40.31 -28.05
N ASP A 11 48.91 41.56 -27.65
CA ASP A 11 47.99 41.92 -26.58
C ASP A 11 46.53 41.66 -26.97
N VAL A 12 45.77 41.08 -26.03
CA VAL A 12 44.30 41.04 -26.05
C VAL A 12 43.81 41.88 -24.87
N PRO A 13 42.93 42.88 -25.08
CA PRO A 13 42.52 43.77 -24.01
C PRO A 13 41.75 42.99 -22.91
N PRO A 14 42.01 43.26 -21.62
CA PRO A 14 41.35 42.55 -20.53
C PRO A 14 39.86 42.92 -20.48
N SER A 15 39.01 41.95 -20.82
CA SER A 15 37.56 42.06 -20.68
C SER A 15 37.19 42.06 -19.20
N THR A 16 37.02 43.26 -18.62
CA THR A 16 36.67 43.47 -17.20
C THR A 16 35.19 43.24 -16.89
N PHE A 17 34.66 42.09 -17.33
CA PHE A 17 33.50 41.53 -16.65
C PHE A 17 33.96 40.91 -15.33
N PRO A 18 33.36 41.29 -14.18
CA PRO A 18 33.64 40.61 -12.93
C PRO A 18 33.09 39.19 -13.04
N GLN A 19 33.97 38.20 -13.26
CA GLN A 19 33.65 36.81 -12.99
C GLN A 19 33.37 36.66 -11.49
N ARG A 20 32.12 36.90 -11.09
CA ARG A 20 31.57 36.37 -9.85
C ARG A 20 31.56 34.85 -9.98
N ARG A 21 32.71 34.22 -9.70
CA ARG A 21 32.71 32.83 -9.26
C ARG A 21 31.76 32.78 -8.07
N VAL A 22 30.74 31.95 -8.21
CA VAL A 22 29.73 31.75 -7.17
C VAL A 22 30.36 30.78 -6.17
N ASP A 23 31.36 31.25 -5.43
CA ASP A 23 32.08 30.49 -4.39
C ASP A 23 31.21 30.31 -3.12
N TYR A 24 29.89 30.29 -3.31
CA TYR A 24 28.95 29.70 -2.36
C TYR A 24 29.15 28.20 -2.43
N GLY A 25 30.00 27.68 -1.54
CA GLY A 25 30.07 26.26 -1.20
C GLY A 25 28.77 25.83 -0.51
N VAL A 26 27.65 25.85 -1.23
CA VAL A 26 26.40 25.25 -0.79
C VAL A 26 26.62 23.75 -0.79
N TRP A 27 27.05 23.21 0.35
CA TRP A 27 26.86 21.80 0.67
C TRP A 27 25.36 21.55 0.80
N LEU A 28 24.71 21.39 -0.35
CA LEU A 28 23.45 20.69 -0.46
C LEU A 28 23.73 19.27 0.00
N ASP A 29 23.32 18.90 1.20
CA ASP A 29 23.35 17.50 1.62
C ASP A 29 22.46 16.71 0.64
N PRO A 30 23.01 15.79 -0.18
CA PRO A 30 22.24 15.09 -1.19
C PRO A 30 21.06 14.31 -0.59
N LEU A 31 21.19 13.85 0.65
CA LEU A 31 20.16 13.09 1.35
C LEU A 31 18.96 13.97 1.74
N HIS A 32 19.18 15.24 2.11
CA HIS A 32 18.10 16.20 2.37
C HIS A 32 17.26 16.54 1.12
N TYR A 33 17.76 16.30 -0.08
CA TYR A 33 17.04 16.54 -1.34
C TYR A 33 16.58 15.27 -2.06
N THR A 34 16.82 14.09 -1.47
CA THR A 34 16.42 12.81 -2.05
C THR A 34 14.92 12.57 -1.83
N LYS A 35 14.09 13.10 -2.73
CA LYS A 35 12.73 12.62 -2.93
C LYS A 35 12.75 11.23 -3.56
N VAL A 36 11.81 10.36 -3.18
CA VAL A 36 11.62 9.09 -3.88
C VAL A 36 10.53 9.27 -4.94
N SER A 37 10.93 9.32 -6.21
CA SER A 37 10.01 9.48 -7.36
C SER A 37 9.57 8.16 -7.99
N LEU A 38 10.23 7.04 -7.66
CA LEU A 38 9.77 5.70 -8.02
C LEU A 38 8.82 5.16 -6.94
N PRO A 39 7.80 4.36 -7.31
CA PRO A 39 6.94 3.72 -6.34
C PRO A 39 7.69 2.62 -5.58
N PRO A 40 7.45 2.45 -4.27
CA PRO A 40 7.81 1.22 -3.56
C PRO A 40 7.15 -0.01 -4.20
N GLU A 41 7.84 -1.15 -4.19
CA GLU A 41 7.39 -2.37 -4.90
C GLU A 41 6.00 -2.85 -4.44
N ASP A 42 5.69 -2.69 -3.15
CA ASP A 42 4.42 -3.09 -2.54
C ASP A 42 3.18 -2.36 -3.11
N ILE A 43 3.33 -1.12 -3.61
CA ILE A 43 2.21 -0.36 -4.17
C ILE A 43 2.06 -0.45 -5.69
N VAL A 44 3.09 -0.94 -6.40
CA VAL A 44 3.04 -1.04 -7.88
C VAL A 44 1.78 -1.75 -8.41
N PRO A 45 1.29 -2.86 -7.82
CA PRO A 45 0.08 -3.53 -8.30
C PRO A 45 -1.22 -2.74 -8.11
N TYR A 46 -1.20 -1.70 -7.27
CA TYR A 46 -2.37 -0.92 -6.84
C TYR A 46 -2.34 0.53 -7.34
N LEU A 47 -1.43 0.87 -8.25
CA LEU A 47 -1.34 2.19 -8.89
C LEU A 47 -1.96 2.21 -10.29
N GLY A 48 -2.28 3.41 -10.78
CA GLY A 48 -2.89 3.60 -12.10
C GLY A 48 -4.22 2.83 -12.23
N PRO A 49 -4.46 2.06 -13.31
CA PRO A 49 -5.64 1.21 -13.43
C PRO A 49 -5.82 0.22 -12.27
N GLY A 50 -4.73 -0.24 -11.65
CA GLY A 50 -4.76 -1.14 -10.50
C GLY A 50 -5.48 -0.55 -9.29
N ALA A 51 -5.45 0.78 -9.11
CA ALA A 51 -6.11 1.48 -8.00
C ALA A 51 -7.63 1.34 -8.00
N ASN A 52 -8.24 1.17 -9.19
CA ASN A 52 -9.69 1.11 -9.37
C ASN A 52 -10.26 -0.31 -9.22
N THR A 53 -9.40 -1.34 -9.21
CA THR A 53 -9.80 -2.73 -8.95
C THR A 53 -10.28 -2.91 -7.52
N PHE A 54 -11.02 -3.98 -7.22
CA PHE A 54 -11.40 -4.31 -5.84
C PHE A 54 -10.15 -4.49 -4.95
N ALA A 55 -9.12 -5.16 -5.47
CA ALA A 55 -7.84 -5.32 -4.77
C ALA A 55 -7.15 -3.98 -4.47
N GLY A 56 -7.17 -3.04 -5.43
CA GLY A 56 -6.63 -1.69 -5.27
C GLY A 56 -7.41 -0.87 -4.24
N ARG A 57 -8.74 -0.87 -4.33
CA ARG A 57 -9.61 -0.20 -3.36
C ARG A 57 -9.45 -0.76 -1.97
N LEU A 58 -9.42 -2.09 -1.80
CA LEU A 58 -9.21 -2.74 -0.51
C LEU A 58 -7.83 -2.43 0.08
N PHE A 59 -6.77 -2.44 -0.73
CA PHE A 59 -5.42 -2.08 -0.30
C PHE A 59 -5.35 -0.62 0.18
N TRP A 60 -5.87 0.32 -0.63
CA TRP A 60 -5.87 1.74 -0.28
C TRP A 60 -6.80 2.08 0.87
N PHE A 61 -7.95 1.40 0.99
CA PHE A 61 -8.82 1.47 2.14
C PHE A 61 -8.03 1.11 3.41
N VAL A 62 -7.39 -0.06 3.46
CA VAL A 62 -6.64 -0.48 4.66
C VAL A 62 -5.54 0.52 5.04
N MET A 63 -4.86 1.12 4.06
CA MET A 63 -3.87 2.18 4.29
C MET A 63 -4.50 3.48 4.84
N GLU A 64 -5.54 3.99 4.20
CA GLU A 64 -6.13 5.31 4.54
C GLU A 64 -7.05 5.24 5.77
N HIS A 65 -7.71 4.11 6.01
CA HIS A 65 -8.57 3.84 7.17
C HIS A 65 -7.79 3.73 8.48
N GLY A 66 -6.53 3.30 8.42
CA GLY A 66 -5.58 3.37 9.54
C GLY A 66 -5.15 4.80 9.92
N HIS A 67 -5.57 5.82 9.16
CA HIS A 67 -5.23 7.23 9.36
C HIS A 67 -6.48 8.13 9.53
N SER A 68 -7.63 7.73 9.00
CA SER A 68 -8.90 8.46 9.12
C SER A 68 -9.60 8.19 10.46
N LYS A 69 -10.77 8.82 10.66
CA LYS A 69 -11.77 8.33 11.61
C LYS A 69 -12.80 7.54 10.82
N CYS A 70 -13.26 6.43 11.39
CA CYS A 70 -14.46 5.73 10.95
C CYS A 70 -15.45 5.64 12.11
N ASP A 71 -16.74 5.67 11.79
CA ASP A 71 -17.84 5.51 12.75
C ASP A 71 -18.25 4.03 12.94
N TYR A 72 -17.63 3.10 12.20
CA TYR A 72 -17.80 1.66 12.36
C TYR A 72 -17.22 1.17 13.71
N PRO A 73 -17.87 0.21 14.41
CA PRO A 73 -17.45 -0.25 15.73
C PRO A 73 -16.23 -1.21 15.69
N HIS A 74 -15.05 -0.63 15.45
CA HIS A 74 -13.78 -1.37 15.39
C HIS A 74 -13.36 -1.98 16.75
N PRO A 75 -12.64 -3.12 16.76
CA PRO A 75 -11.99 -3.67 17.95
C PRO A 75 -10.91 -2.75 18.54
N ASP A 76 -10.49 -3.05 19.77
CA ASP A 76 -9.46 -2.28 20.46
C ASP A 76 -8.15 -2.17 19.65
N GLN A 77 -7.57 -0.97 19.65
CA GLN A 77 -6.37 -0.62 18.89
C GLN A 77 -5.11 -1.38 19.36
N ALA A 78 -5.01 -1.83 20.61
CA ALA A 78 -3.91 -2.72 21.03
C ALA A 78 -4.16 -4.17 20.58
N MET A 79 -5.40 -4.66 20.60
CA MET A 79 -5.75 -5.96 20.01
C MET A 79 -5.47 -5.99 18.51
N MET A 80 -5.87 -4.94 17.78
CA MET A 80 -5.63 -4.79 16.34
C MET A 80 -4.14 -4.82 16.01
N ARG A 81 -3.31 -4.00 16.66
CA ARG A 81 -1.84 -4.03 16.45
C ARG A 81 -1.22 -5.39 16.78
N LYS A 82 -1.72 -6.08 17.83
CA LYS A 82 -1.27 -7.43 18.18
C LYS A 82 -1.65 -8.47 17.12
N ARG A 83 -2.84 -8.38 16.51
CA ARG A 83 -3.26 -9.23 15.37
C ARG A 83 -2.40 -8.94 14.14
N VAL A 84 -2.29 -7.67 13.75
CA VAL A 84 -1.63 -7.23 12.52
C VAL A 84 -0.15 -7.60 12.47
N LEU A 85 0.56 -7.58 13.60
CA LEU A 85 2.00 -7.82 13.66
C LEU A 85 2.38 -9.16 14.32
N GLY A 86 1.66 -9.60 15.36
CA GLY A 86 2.06 -10.71 16.22
C GLY A 86 1.91 -12.13 15.63
N HIS A 87 1.92 -12.27 14.30
CA HIS A 87 1.81 -13.56 13.60
C HIS A 87 3.17 -14.14 13.16
N ALA A 88 4.22 -13.31 13.07
CA ALA A 88 5.60 -13.67 12.73
C ALA A 88 6.60 -12.79 13.49
N LYS A 89 7.71 -13.38 13.97
CA LYS A 89 8.79 -12.65 14.67
C LYS A 89 9.52 -11.66 13.76
N ALA A 90 9.53 -11.90 12.45
CA ALA A 90 10.01 -10.93 11.46
C ALA A 90 9.33 -9.54 11.60
N MET A 91 8.11 -9.48 12.15
CA MET A 91 7.38 -8.24 12.39
C MET A 91 7.71 -7.57 13.74
N ASP A 92 8.30 -8.28 14.72
CA ASP A 92 8.56 -7.76 16.08
C ASP A 92 9.52 -6.55 16.08
N GLY A 93 10.41 -6.45 15.08
CA GLY A 93 11.32 -5.31 14.91
C GLY A 93 10.64 -4.02 14.42
N ILE A 94 9.41 -4.11 13.89
CA ILE A 94 8.78 -3.03 13.14
C ILE A 94 7.98 -2.12 14.09
N ARG A 95 8.65 -1.10 14.61
CA ARG A 95 8.08 -0.18 15.62
C ARG A 95 6.87 0.60 15.06
N PRO A 96 5.79 0.84 15.84
CA PRO A 96 4.60 1.54 15.35
C PRO A 96 4.80 2.91 14.69
N PRO A 97 5.75 3.79 15.12
CA PRO A 97 6.02 5.04 14.41
C PRO A 97 6.59 4.82 12.99
N PHE A 98 7.32 3.72 12.77
CA PHE A 98 7.83 3.37 11.45
C PHE A 98 6.74 2.82 10.54
N ILE A 99 5.82 2.00 11.07
CA ILE A 99 4.61 1.57 10.35
C ILE A 99 3.80 2.79 9.91
N LYS A 100 3.62 3.77 10.82
CA LYS A 100 2.95 5.02 10.48
C LYS A 100 3.67 5.76 9.33
N ALA A 101 4.99 5.90 9.39
CA ALA A 101 5.77 6.54 8.32
C ALA A 101 5.69 5.77 6.98
N MET A 102 5.65 4.43 7.01
CA MET A 102 5.41 3.59 5.82
C MET A 102 4.05 3.92 5.19
N VAL A 103 2.98 3.91 5.98
CA VAL A 103 1.62 4.23 5.54
C VAL A 103 1.54 5.67 4.99
N GLU A 104 2.09 6.64 5.71
CA GLU A 104 2.14 8.05 5.26
C GLU A 104 2.93 8.21 3.95
N ALA A 105 4.05 7.49 3.77
CA ALA A 105 4.80 7.47 2.52
C ALA A 105 4.00 6.88 1.34
N ARG A 106 3.31 5.75 1.55
CA ARG A 106 2.47 5.13 0.48
C ARG A 106 1.30 6.04 0.09
N ILE A 107 0.61 6.62 1.08
CA ILE A 107 -0.49 7.57 0.86
C ILE A 107 0.02 8.86 0.20
N GLN A 108 1.22 9.32 0.53
CA GLN A 108 1.86 10.44 -0.15
C GLN A 108 2.11 10.10 -1.63
N TYR A 109 2.78 8.98 -1.93
CA TYR A 109 3.04 8.58 -3.31
C TYR A 109 1.75 8.45 -4.14
N LYS A 110 0.69 7.83 -3.58
CA LYS A 110 -0.65 7.74 -4.19
C LYS A 110 -1.20 9.11 -4.63
N LYS A 111 -0.90 10.18 -3.87
CA LYS A 111 -1.45 11.54 -4.05
C LYS A 111 -0.56 12.46 -4.87
N THR A 112 0.76 12.29 -4.84
CA THR A 112 1.73 13.22 -5.47
C THR A 112 2.71 12.59 -6.46
N GLY A 113 2.79 11.27 -6.56
CA GLY A 113 3.79 10.57 -7.40
C GLY A 113 5.23 10.71 -6.89
N GLU A 114 5.40 11.21 -5.67
CA GLU A 114 6.68 11.46 -5.00
C GLU A 114 6.52 11.28 -3.49
N ILE A 115 7.56 10.80 -2.81
CA ILE A 115 7.69 10.80 -1.34
C ILE A 115 8.72 11.88 -0.96
N CYS A 116 8.40 12.72 0.04
CA CYS A 116 9.33 13.76 0.52
C CYS A 116 10.40 13.21 1.47
N HIS A 117 11.48 13.97 1.65
CA HIS A 117 12.68 13.54 2.39
C HIS A 117 12.42 13.07 3.83
N GLU A 118 11.43 13.64 4.51
CA GLU A 118 10.99 13.26 5.86
C GLU A 118 10.54 11.79 5.94
N ASN A 119 10.04 11.26 4.83
CA ASN A 119 9.50 9.91 4.67
C ASN A 119 10.39 9.01 3.78
N ALA A 120 11.50 9.52 3.23
CA ALA A 120 12.30 8.80 2.23
C ALA A 120 12.82 7.44 2.72
N ALA A 121 13.29 7.36 3.97
CA ALA A 121 13.75 6.10 4.59
C ALA A 121 12.63 5.07 4.86
N ALA A 122 11.36 5.48 4.77
CA ALA A 122 10.22 4.56 4.70
C ALA A 122 9.84 4.27 3.23
N GLY A 123 10.07 5.22 2.32
CA GLY A 123 9.87 5.09 0.88
C GLY A 123 10.87 4.20 0.13
N GLU A 124 11.84 3.58 0.81
CA GLU A 124 12.79 2.63 0.22
C GLU A 124 12.05 1.49 -0.52
N SER A 125 12.49 1.17 -1.74
CA SER A 125 11.63 0.47 -2.70
C SER A 125 11.45 -1.02 -2.42
N ASP A 126 12.50 -1.70 -1.96
CA ASP A 126 12.51 -3.15 -1.67
C ASP A 126 12.19 -3.47 -0.20
N LEU A 127 12.10 -2.45 0.68
CA LEU A 127 11.95 -2.60 2.12
C LEU A 127 10.74 -3.47 2.52
N ALA A 128 9.59 -3.25 1.88
CA ALA A 128 8.38 -4.02 2.12
C ALA A 128 8.54 -5.48 1.65
N THR A 129 9.11 -5.68 0.46
CA THR A 129 9.47 -6.99 -0.12
C THR A 129 10.46 -7.75 0.76
N ALA A 130 11.43 -7.06 1.36
CA ALA A 130 12.43 -7.62 2.25
C ALA A 130 11.86 -8.07 3.61
N VAL A 131 10.82 -7.38 4.12
CA VAL A 131 10.03 -7.85 5.28
C VAL A 131 9.18 -9.06 4.89
N CYS A 132 8.44 -9.00 3.78
CA CYS A 132 7.60 -10.09 3.30
C CYS A 132 8.38 -11.39 3.12
N ARG A 133 9.56 -11.31 2.49
CA ARG A 133 10.46 -12.45 2.35
C ARG A 133 10.87 -13.06 3.70
N GLN A 134 11.16 -12.27 4.73
CA GLN A 134 11.47 -12.79 6.08
C GLN A 134 10.26 -13.46 6.74
N VAL A 135 9.06 -12.90 6.58
CA VAL A 135 7.80 -13.53 7.06
C VAL A 135 7.56 -14.87 6.37
N LEU A 136 7.77 -14.95 5.05
CA LEU A 136 7.63 -16.17 4.26
C LEU A 136 8.66 -17.24 4.65
N GLU A 137 9.93 -16.84 4.82
CA GLU A 137 11.02 -17.70 5.32
C GLU A 137 10.69 -18.26 6.73
N GLU A 138 10.14 -17.43 7.63
CA GLU A 138 9.73 -17.87 8.99
C GLU A 138 8.53 -18.84 8.96
N TYR A 139 7.54 -18.60 8.11
CA TYR A 139 6.40 -19.51 7.93
C TYR A 139 6.86 -20.89 7.44
N GLN A 140 7.72 -20.92 6.42
CA GLN A 140 8.31 -22.16 5.90
C GLN A 140 9.13 -22.89 6.99
N ALA A 141 9.94 -22.17 7.75
CA ALA A 141 10.71 -22.73 8.88
C ALA A 141 9.82 -23.26 10.02
N MET A 142 8.61 -22.71 10.21
CA MET A 142 7.60 -23.22 11.13
C MET A 142 6.74 -24.37 10.56
N GLY A 143 6.97 -24.79 9.31
CA GLY A 143 6.13 -25.79 8.64
C GLY A 143 4.70 -25.30 8.34
N ARG A 144 4.49 -23.98 8.26
CA ARG A 144 3.21 -23.35 7.91
C ARG A 144 3.23 -22.98 6.43
N ASP A 145 2.13 -23.25 5.73
CA ASP A 145 1.97 -22.82 4.35
C ASP A 145 1.55 -21.33 4.30
N PRO A 146 2.36 -20.43 3.71
CA PRO A 146 1.98 -19.04 3.54
C PRO A 146 0.99 -18.81 2.40
N THR A 147 0.76 -19.77 1.49
CA THR A 147 -0.19 -19.61 0.37
C THR A 147 -1.65 -19.59 0.81
N LEU A 148 -1.93 -20.05 2.04
CA LEU A 148 -3.22 -19.92 2.74
C LEU A 148 -3.55 -18.46 3.12
N TRP A 149 -2.63 -17.51 2.91
CA TRP A 149 -2.80 -16.09 3.22
C TRP A 149 -2.99 -15.26 1.95
N LEU A 150 -4.25 -14.94 1.66
CA LEU A 150 -4.71 -14.19 0.50
C LEU A 150 -4.22 -12.73 0.53
N SER A 151 -3.49 -12.30 -0.50
CA SER A 151 -3.25 -10.88 -0.79
C SER A 151 -4.53 -10.18 -1.26
N CYS A 152 -4.60 -8.84 -1.29
CA CYS A 152 -5.75 -8.13 -1.85
C CYS A 152 -6.14 -8.62 -3.26
N ARG A 153 -5.15 -8.98 -4.09
CA ARG A 153 -5.36 -9.57 -5.44
C ARG A 153 -5.85 -11.01 -5.39
N SER A 154 -5.40 -11.78 -4.40
CA SER A 154 -5.89 -13.15 -4.15
C SER A 154 -7.33 -13.12 -3.63
N THR A 155 -7.65 -12.19 -2.72
CA THR A 155 -9.01 -11.91 -2.21
C THR A 155 -9.96 -11.52 -3.34
N GLU A 156 -9.57 -10.59 -4.23
CA GLU A 156 -10.36 -10.27 -5.42
C GLU A 156 -10.60 -11.52 -6.29
N THR A 157 -9.55 -12.30 -6.55
CA THR A 157 -9.65 -13.52 -7.38
C THR A 157 -10.57 -14.56 -6.74
N HIS A 158 -10.49 -14.71 -5.41
CA HIS A 158 -11.31 -15.64 -4.62
C HIS A 158 -12.79 -15.24 -4.65
N ILE A 159 -13.12 -13.99 -4.32
CA ILE A 159 -14.50 -13.47 -4.37
C ILE A 159 -15.07 -13.57 -5.79
N ARG A 160 -14.31 -13.16 -6.82
CA ARG A 160 -14.72 -13.32 -8.23
C ARG A 160 -15.00 -14.79 -8.59
N SER A 161 -14.27 -15.75 -8.02
CA SER A 161 -14.50 -17.20 -8.25
C SER A 161 -15.75 -17.77 -7.55
N LEU A 162 -16.30 -17.06 -6.56
CA LEU A 162 -17.50 -17.44 -5.80
C LEU A 162 -18.77 -16.84 -6.41
N VAL A 163 -18.76 -15.53 -6.70
CA VAL A 163 -19.92 -14.83 -7.30
C VAL A 163 -19.95 -14.91 -8.83
N GLY A 164 -18.80 -15.16 -9.47
CA GLY A 164 -18.62 -15.20 -10.91
C GLY A 164 -18.44 -13.80 -11.53
N ASP A 165 -17.59 -13.72 -12.56
CA ASP A 165 -17.23 -12.48 -13.28
C ASP A 165 -18.45 -11.60 -13.62
N GLY A 166 -19.53 -12.22 -14.11
CA GLY A 166 -20.75 -11.51 -14.48
C GLY A 166 -21.44 -10.80 -13.33
N ILE A 167 -21.48 -11.37 -12.11
CA ILE A 167 -22.01 -10.65 -10.94
C ILE A 167 -20.99 -9.62 -10.50
N PHE A 168 -19.73 -10.03 -10.32
CA PHE A 168 -18.62 -9.20 -9.82
C PHE A 168 -18.46 -7.87 -10.60
N ASP A 169 -18.53 -7.95 -11.93
CA ASP A 169 -18.37 -6.79 -12.81
C ASP A 169 -19.72 -6.05 -13.05
N SER A 170 -20.89 -6.69 -12.83
CA SER A 170 -22.21 -6.03 -12.96
C SER A 170 -22.62 -5.22 -11.73
N THR A 171 -22.10 -5.58 -10.56
CA THR A 171 -21.85 -4.59 -9.53
C THR A 171 -20.82 -3.59 -10.08
N ASP A 172 -21.27 -2.45 -10.60
CA ASP A 172 -20.43 -1.28 -10.93
C ASP A 172 -19.72 -0.66 -9.69
N GLY A 173 -19.67 -1.40 -8.57
CA GLY A 173 -18.99 -1.08 -7.31
C GLY A 173 -17.49 -1.74 -7.15
N PHE A 174 -17.03 -0.77 -8.06
CA PHE A 174 -15.73 -0.01 -8.05
C PHE A 174 -15.56 1.16 -9.05
N SER A 175 -16.66 1.78 -9.50
CA SER A 175 -16.62 3.14 -10.05
C SER A 175 -17.05 4.19 -9.02
N ASP A 176 -16.26 5.27 -8.89
CA ASP A 176 -16.63 6.45 -8.07
C ASP A 176 -17.80 7.25 -8.67
N SER A 177 -18.08 7.09 -9.97
CA SER A 177 -18.87 8.06 -10.74
C SER A 177 -20.36 7.72 -10.87
N GLY A 178 -20.91 6.80 -10.08
CA GLY A 178 -22.31 6.39 -10.21
C GLY A 178 -22.86 5.39 -9.19
N MET A 179 -22.12 5.06 -8.12
CA MET A 179 -22.58 4.09 -7.12
C MET A 179 -23.76 4.63 -6.31
N ASP A 180 -24.81 3.82 -6.17
CA ASP A 180 -25.92 4.10 -5.26
C ASP A 180 -25.43 4.10 -3.80
N PRO A 181 -25.77 5.11 -2.96
CA PRO A 181 -25.26 5.22 -1.59
C PRO A 181 -25.47 3.99 -0.70
N PHE A 182 -26.51 3.17 -0.94
CA PHE A 182 -26.68 1.91 -0.21
C PHE A 182 -25.52 0.94 -0.50
N HIS A 183 -25.24 0.69 -1.77
CA HIS A 183 -24.14 -0.18 -2.23
C HIS A 183 -22.76 0.33 -1.78
N HIS A 184 -22.56 1.65 -1.66
CA HIS A 184 -21.34 2.23 -1.10
C HIS A 184 -21.16 1.87 0.38
N SER A 185 -22.17 2.11 1.22
CA SER A 185 -22.14 1.78 2.65
C SER A 185 -21.94 0.29 2.93
N LEU A 186 -22.42 -0.54 2.00
CA LEU A 186 -22.34 -1.99 2.02
C LEU A 186 -20.91 -2.49 1.69
N LEU A 187 -20.24 -1.87 0.71
CA LEU A 187 -18.81 -2.09 0.44
C LEU A 187 -17.96 -1.66 1.64
N GLU A 188 -18.24 -0.50 2.21
CA GLU A 188 -17.55 -0.01 3.40
C GLU A 188 -17.69 -0.98 4.59
N GLY A 189 -18.82 -1.70 4.69
CA GLY A 189 -19.03 -2.78 5.66
C GLY A 189 -18.04 -3.96 5.49
N ILE A 190 -17.98 -4.57 4.30
CA ILE A 190 -17.02 -5.67 4.04
C ILE A 190 -15.57 -5.19 4.13
N GLN A 191 -15.27 -3.96 3.70
CA GLN A 191 -13.94 -3.36 3.84
C GLN A 191 -13.57 -3.10 5.31
N CYS A 192 -14.50 -2.68 6.17
CA CYS A 192 -14.29 -2.58 7.62
C CYS A 192 -14.05 -3.95 8.27
N ARG A 193 -14.84 -4.98 7.93
CA ARG A 193 -14.65 -6.35 8.46
C ARG A 193 -13.31 -6.94 8.03
N LEU A 194 -12.85 -6.67 6.81
CA LEU A 194 -11.50 -7.05 6.35
C LEU A 194 -10.40 -6.22 7.04
N TYR A 195 -10.59 -4.92 7.24
CA TYR A 195 -9.67 -4.08 8.02
C TYR A 195 -9.53 -4.55 9.47
N ASP A 196 -10.59 -5.07 10.08
CA ASP A 196 -10.54 -5.59 11.45
C ASP A 196 -9.82 -6.94 11.57
N THR A 197 -9.61 -7.66 10.47
CA THR A 197 -9.20 -9.08 10.50
C THR A 197 -7.84 -9.38 9.85
N PHE A 198 -7.22 -8.44 9.14
CA PHE A 198 -5.97 -8.70 8.44
C PHE A 198 -4.75 -8.93 9.35
N VAL A 199 -3.75 -9.63 8.81
CA VAL A 199 -2.35 -9.63 9.28
C VAL A 199 -1.46 -8.98 8.22
N CYS A 200 -0.35 -8.36 8.60
CA CYS A 200 0.52 -7.63 7.66
C CYS A 200 1.76 -8.44 7.31
N PHE A 201 1.88 -8.87 6.06
CA PHE A 201 3.10 -9.54 5.56
C PHE A 201 4.19 -8.55 5.16
N GLY A 202 4.14 -7.28 5.61
CA GLY A 202 5.08 -6.22 5.24
C GLY A 202 4.83 -5.61 3.86
N ASP A 203 4.46 -6.41 2.86
CA ASP A 203 4.03 -5.98 1.51
C ASP A 203 2.53 -5.62 1.41
N GLY A 204 1.81 -5.67 2.53
CA GLY A 204 0.39 -5.36 2.62
C GLY A 204 -0.40 -6.29 3.54
N PRO A 205 -1.72 -6.08 3.64
CA PRO A 205 -2.61 -6.92 4.42
C PRO A 205 -2.75 -8.32 3.79
N ARG A 206 -3.14 -9.28 4.63
CA ARG A 206 -3.46 -10.67 4.31
C ARG A 206 -4.60 -11.22 5.16
N TRP A 207 -5.38 -12.13 4.58
CA TRP A 207 -6.49 -12.83 5.22
C TRP A 207 -6.42 -14.33 4.92
N THR A 208 -7.05 -15.19 5.71
CA THR A 208 -7.34 -16.57 5.27
C THR A 208 -8.62 -16.62 4.44
N THR A 209 -8.85 -17.72 3.74
CA THR A 209 -10.08 -17.97 2.96
C THR A 209 -11.34 -17.80 3.80
N GLU A 210 -11.37 -18.40 4.98
CA GLU A 210 -12.52 -18.40 5.90
C GLU A 210 -12.94 -16.98 6.31
N ILE A 211 -11.97 -16.08 6.55
CA ILE A 211 -12.21 -14.69 6.92
C ILE A 211 -12.84 -13.90 5.76
N VAL A 212 -12.44 -14.20 4.52
CA VAL A 212 -13.01 -13.58 3.32
C VAL A 212 -14.42 -14.14 3.07
N ASP A 213 -14.63 -15.44 3.27
CA ASP A 213 -15.91 -16.11 3.10
C ASP A 213 -16.95 -15.64 4.14
N GLU A 214 -16.56 -15.51 5.42
CA GLU A 214 -17.40 -14.89 6.46
C GLU A 214 -17.83 -13.47 6.07
N ALA A 215 -16.88 -12.63 5.67
CA ALA A 215 -17.13 -11.23 5.34
C ALA A 215 -18.02 -11.08 4.09
N LEU A 216 -17.92 -12.02 3.13
CA LEU A 216 -18.77 -12.09 1.95
C LEU A 216 -20.17 -12.63 2.29
N GLN A 217 -20.30 -13.62 3.17
CA GLN A 217 -21.59 -14.15 3.63
C GLN A 217 -22.40 -13.10 4.41
N GLU A 218 -21.76 -12.35 5.31
CA GLU A 218 -22.40 -11.23 6.02
C GLU A 218 -22.88 -10.15 5.05
N TRP A 219 -22.06 -9.81 4.05
CA TRP A 219 -22.38 -8.87 2.98
C TRP A 219 -23.64 -9.29 2.20
N ILE A 220 -23.66 -10.49 1.61
CA ILE A 220 -24.84 -11.00 0.83
C ILE A 220 -26.09 -11.14 1.72
N SER A 221 -25.92 -11.53 2.98
CA SER A 221 -27.02 -11.63 3.95
C SER A 221 -27.66 -10.27 4.23
N SER A 222 -26.87 -9.19 4.24
CA SER A 222 -27.37 -7.84 4.44
C SER A 222 -28.10 -7.27 3.21
N GLU A 223 -27.70 -7.61 1.98
CA GLU A 223 -28.45 -7.29 0.75
C GLU A 223 -29.78 -8.06 0.66
N SER A 224 -29.76 -9.33 1.08
CA SER A 224 -30.92 -10.23 1.03
C SER A 224 -32.09 -9.75 1.91
N GLY A 225 -31.81 -8.92 2.93
CA GLY A 225 -32.83 -8.22 3.71
C GLY A 225 -33.60 -7.15 2.91
N THR A 226 -33.09 -6.73 1.76
CA THR A 226 -33.64 -5.69 0.87
C THR A 226 -34.03 -6.22 -0.52
N ALA A 227 -34.55 -7.44 -0.57
CA ALA A 227 -35.43 -7.93 -1.65
C ALA A 227 -34.91 -7.81 -3.11
N ASN A 228 -33.68 -8.24 -3.37
CA ASN A 228 -33.31 -8.84 -4.65
C ASN A 228 -32.44 -10.08 -4.39
N THR A 229 -32.75 -11.19 -5.06
CA THR A 229 -32.15 -12.50 -4.74
C THR A 229 -30.96 -12.78 -5.65
N PHE A 230 -29.74 -12.62 -5.14
CA PHE A 230 -28.53 -13.06 -5.83
C PHE A 230 -28.41 -14.59 -5.82
N PRO A 231 -28.13 -15.24 -6.97
CA PRO A 231 -27.85 -16.67 -7.01
C PRO A 231 -26.41 -16.94 -6.55
N ILE A 232 -26.23 -17.17 -5.24
CA ILE A 232 -24.97 -17.68 -4.70
C ILE A 232 -24.68 -19.05 -5.35
N SER A 233 -23.44 -19.29 -5.77
CA SER A 233 -23.03 -20.60 -6.28
C SER A 233 -23.00 -21.64 -5.15
N ASP A 234 -23.50 -22.86 -5.39
CA ASP A 234 -23.72 -23.97 -4.42
C ASP A 234 -22.46 -24.46 -3.65
N LYS A 235 -21.32 -23.77 -3.75
CA LYS A 235 -20.05 -24.10 -3.09
C LYS A 235 -19.98 -23.70 -1.62
N LEU A 236 -20.79 -22.73 -1.17
CA LEU A 236 -20.71 -22.17 0.18
C LEU A 236 -21.41 -23.03 1.26
N ASP A 237 -22.24 -24.01 0.87
CA ASP A 237 -22.92 -24.91 1.81
C ASP A 237 -22.03 -26.03 2.40
N ILE A 238 -20.80 -26.21 1.91
CA ILE A 238 -19.91 -27.34 2.28
C ILE A 238 -19.05 -27.03 3.52
N CYS A 239 -19.66 -26.46 4.57
CA CYS A 239 -18.98 -26.12 5.83
C CYS A 239 -19.80 -26.40 7.12
N ASN A 240 -20.78 -27.31 7.07
CA ASN A 240 -21.51 -27.78 8.26
C ASN A 240 -21.58 -29.33 8.31
N SER A 241 -20.66 -29.96 9.05
CA SER A 241 -20.69 -31.38 9.47
C SER A 241 -19.76 -31.61 10.66
#